data_AF-A0AAP4FAB3-F1
#
_entry.id   AF-A0AAP4FAB3-F1
#
_cell.length_a   1.000
_cell.length_b   1.000
_cell.length_c   1.000
_cell.angle_alpha   90.00
_cell.angle_beta   90.00
_cell.angle_gamma   90.00
#
_symmetry.space_group_name_H-M   'P 1'
#
loop_
_entity.id
_entity.type
_entity.pdbx_description
1 polymer ?
#
loop_
_entity_poly.entity_id
_entity_poly.type
_entity_poly.pdbx_seq_one_letter_code
_entity_poly.pdbx_strand_id
1 'polypeptide(L)'
;MTSQPEGEAVPASQSMTLKAAFADLTRGAQQRELWFKLGLQDIKQRYRRSVLGPFWITIATGVMALALGLLYSMLFQIPVAEFLPHVTVGLIMWTFISGCIKEGATVFIENEGLIKQLPAPLSVHVYRLVWRQTLFLGHNLIIWLLLIMIFPRNLGWEFFLFIPGLLLLLINGVWVTMFFGIIATRFRDVAPLLEALTQLLFYVTPIVWMTNTLKDQGGAVADRARIAEINPLYHYLEIVRAPMIGEPVAAYHWWIVIGCTAIGLFIAGLVMRKWRFRVSYWV
;
A
#
# COMPACT_ATOMS: atom_id res chain seq x y z
N MET A 1 57.17 35.53 -0.02
CA MET A 1 55.98 35.52 0.86
C MET A 1 54.77 35.20 -0.01
N THR A 2 54.43 33.93 -0.13
CA THR A 2 53.25 33.45 -0.86
C THR A 2 52.08 33.43 0.13
N SER A 3 51.19 34.41 0.02
CA SER A 3 49.93 34.44 0.77
C SER A 3 49.07 33.26 0.33
N GLN A 4 48.88 32.27 1.20
CA GLN A 4 47.83 31.26 1.03
C GLN A 4 46.48 31.98 1.07
N PRO A 5 45.56 31.73 0.12
CA PRO A 5 44.22 32.30 0.21
C PRO A 5 43.53 31.68 1.42
N GLU A 6 42.94 32.55 2.24
CA GLU A 6 42.19 32.18 3.44
C GLU A 6 41.19 31.06 3.12
N GLY A 7 41.19 30.04 3.98
CA GLY A 7 40.39 28.83 3.81
C GLY A 7 38.90 29.16 3.74
N GLU A 8 38.39 29.24 2.51
CA GLU A 8 36.96 29.22 2.24
C GLU A 8 36.44 27.87 2.74
N ALA A 9 35.81 27.88 3.92
CA ALA A 9 35.33 26.67 4.56
C ALA A 9 34.35 25.96 3.61
N VAL A 10 34.74 24.78 3.12
CA VAL A 10 33.90 23.96 2.24
C VAL A 10 32.53 23.81 2.91
N PRO A 11 31.43 24.28 2.28
CA PRO A 11 30.13 24.28 2.92
C PRO A 11 29.75 22.85 3.32
N ALA A 12 29.29 22.69 4.57
CA ALA A 12 28.94 21.39 5.11
C ALA A 12 27.92 20.69 4.21
N SER A 13 28.20 19.43 3.85
CA SER A 13 27.33 18.64 2.97
C SER A 13 25.93 18.50 3.54
N GLN A 14 24.94 19.16 2.92
CA GLN A 14 23.53 19.10 3.34
C GLN A 14 22.83 17.81 2.86
N SER A 15 23.56 16.90 2.21
CA SER A 15 23.01 15.69 1.62
C SER A 15 22.47 14.71 2.67
N MET A 16 22.93 14.75 3.93
CA MET A 16 22.49 13.85 5.00
C MET A 16 21.52 14.48 6.00
N THR A 17 20.82 15.55 5.61
CA THR A 17 19.90 16.26 6.52
C THR A 17 18.45 15.79 6.39
N LEU A 18 17.70 15.79 7.50
CA LEU A 18 16.24 15.56 7.49
C LEU A 18 15.52 16.62 6.67
N LYS A 19 15.99 17.87 6.70
CA LYS A 19 15.47 18.96 5.90
C LYS A 19 15.51 18.64 4.41
N ALA A 20 16.60 18.05 3.93
CA ALA A 20 16.72 17.68 2.53
C ALA A 20 15.89 16.44 2.15
N ALA A 21 15.69 15.49 3.07
CA ALA A 21 14.74 14.38 2.87
C ALA A 21 13.30 14.88 2.78
N PHE A 22 12.89 15.77 3.68
CA PHE A 22 11.57 16.41 3.63
C PHE A 22 11.40 17.26 2.38
N ALA A 23 12.44 18.01 1.98
CA ALA A 23 12.44 18.79 0.74
C ALA A 23 12.36 17.92 -0.52
N ASP A 24 12.81 16.66 -0.50
CA ASP A 24 12.56 15.72 -1.61
C ASP A 24 11.08 15.38 -1.69
N LEU A 25 10.48 14.96 -0.56
CA LEU A 25 9.06 14.60 -0.48
C LEU A 25 8.15 15.75 -0.91
N THR A 26 8.42 16.99 -0.46
CA THR A 26 7.61 18.16 -0.82
C THR A 26 7.80 18.56 -2.28
N ARG A 27 9.03 18.55 -2.82
CA ARG A 27 9.27 18.84 -4.24
C ARG A 27 8.63 17.81 -5.14
N GLY A 28 8.71 16.52 -4.81
CA GLY A 28 8.00 15.48 -5.55
C GLY A 28 6.48 15.66 -5.49
N ALA A 29 5.95 16.06 -4.32
CA ALA A 29 4.53 16.33 -4.15
C ALA A 29 4.05 17.58 -4.88
N GLN A 30 4.94 18.53 -5.20
CA GLN A 30 4.65 19.68 -6.05
C GLN A 30 4.61 19.31 -7.55
N GLN A 31 5.36 18.28 -7.96
CA GLN A 31 5.38 17.79 -9.35
C GLN A 31 4.19 16.87 -9.68
N ARG A 32 2.98 17.24 -9.23
CA ARG A 32 1.75 16.43 -9.35
C ARG A 32 1.41 16.04 -10.78
N GLU A 33 1.53 17.00 -11.67
CA GLU A 33 1.24 16.79 -13.08
C GLU A 33 2.14 15.70 -13.70
N LEU A 34 3.42 15.66 -13.30
CA LEU A 34 4.38 14.69 -13.79
C LEU A 34 4.01 13.28 -13.33
N TRP A 35 3.89 13.05 -12.02
CA TRP A 35 3.63 11.69 -11.52
C TRP A 35 2.20 11.22 -11.81
N PHE A 36 1.22 12.11 -11.97
CA PHE A 36 -0.11 11.76 -12.49
C PHE A 36 -0.05 11.24 -13.93
N LYS A 37 0.60 11.99 -14.82
CA LYS A 37 0.73 11.61 -16.24
C LYS A 37 1.52 10.32 -16.39
N LEU A 38 2.64 10.18 -15.67
CA LEU A 38 3.45 8.96 -15.68
C LEU A 38 2.68 7.75 -15.15
N GLY A 39 1.91 7.89 -14.07
CA GLY A 39 1.11 6.80 -13.54
C GLY A 39 -0.03 6.36 -14.49
N LEU A 40 -0.67 7.32 -15.16
CA LEU A 40 -1.64 7.00 -16.22
C LEU A 40 -0.98 6.34 -17.43
N GLN A 41 0.22 6.78 -17.80
CA GLN A 41 1.01 6.20 -18.87
C GLN A 41 1.40 4.75 -18.56
N ASP A 42 1.73 4.42 -17.31
CA ASP A 42 2.02 3.04 -16.90
C ASP A 42 0.86 2.10 -17.17
N ILE A 43 -0.36 2.52 -16.82
CA ILE A 43 -1.56 1.73 -17.05
C ILE A 43 -1.78 1.57 -18.56
N LYS A 44 -1.70 2.67 -19.33
CA LYS A 44 -1.84 2.62 -20.79
C LYS A 44 -0.80 1.71 -21.43
N GLN A 45 0.44 1.71 -20.95
CA GLN A 45 1.51 0.85 -21.45
C GLN A 45 1.26 -0.62 -21.09
N ARG A 46 0.90 -0.91 -19.83
CA ARG A 46 0.56 -2.26 -19.35
C ARG A 46 -0.58 -2.88 -20.15
N TYR A 47 -1.56 -2.09 -20.58
CA TYR A 47 -2.75 -2.56 -21.31
C TYR A 47 -2.75 -2.18 -22.81
N ARG A 48 -1.63 -1.72 -23.39
CA ARG A 48 -1.58 -1.15 -24.76
C ARG A 48 -2.11 -2.07 -25.86
N ARG A 49 -1.96 -3.38 -25.70
CA ARG A 49 -2.40 -4.40 -26.68
C ARG A 49 -3.59 -5.23 -26.19
N SER A 50 -4.23 -4.81 -25.10
CA SER A 50 -5.36 -5.54 -24.53
C SER A 50 -6.68 -5.02 -25.09
N VAL A 51 -7.56 -5.94 -25.48
CA VAL A 51 -8.91 -5.61 -25.99
C VAL A 51 -9.79 -4.98 -24.92
N LEU A 52 -9.80 -5.55 -23.69
CA LEU A 52 -10.61 -5.04 -22.57
C LEU A 52 -9.91 -3.92 -21.79
N GLY A 53 -8.63 -3.67 -22.06
CA GLY A 53 -7.87 -2.64 -21.36
C GLY A 53 -7.76 -2.89 -19.84
N PRO A 54 -7.81 -1.83 -19.00
CA PRO A 54 -7.69 -1.92 -17.54
C PRO A 54 -8.78 -2.75 -16.83
N PHE A 55 -9.93 -2.98 -17.48
CA PHE A 55 -11.03 -3.78 -16.91
C PHE A 55 -10.62 -5.23 -16.59
N TRP A 56 -9.57 -5.75 -17.22
CA TRP A 56 -9.01 -7.05 -16.87
C TRP A 56 -8.62 -7.18 -15.40
N ILE A 57 -8.14 -6.10 -14.76
CA ILE A 57 -7.81 -6.13 -13.34
C ILE A 57 -9.07 -6.39 -12.53
N THR A 58 -10.13 -5.64 -12.81
CA THR A 58 -11.42 -5.76 -12.13
C THR A 58 -12.02 -7.14 -12.34
N ILE A 59 -11.95 -7.70 -13.55
CA ILE A 59 -12.41 -9.06 -13.84
C ILE A 59 -11.61 -10.07 -13.02
N ALA A 60 -10.28 -10.00 -13.03
CA ALA A 60 -9.42 -10.94 -12.30
C ALA A 60 -9.68 -10.87 -10.78
N THR A 61 -9.75 -9.67 -10.21
CA THR A 61 -10.07 -9.47 -8.79
C THR A 61 -11.49 -9.96 -8.46
N GLY A 62 -12.46 -9.70 -9.33
CA GLY A 62 -13.85 -10.14 -9.14
C GLY A 62 -14.02 -11.65 -9.19
N VAL A 63 -13.37 -12.31 -10.15
CA VAL A 63 -13.36 -13.78 -10.25
C VAL A 63 -12.69 -14.40 -9.03
N MET A 64 -11.56 -13.85 -8.59
CA MET A 64 -10.88 -14.31 -7.37
C MET A 64 -11.77 -14.13 -6.13
N ALA A 65 -12.41 -12.97 -5.98
CA ALA A 65 -13.30 -12.69 -4.86
C ALA A 65 -14.51 -13.61 -4.84
N LEU A 66 -15.11 -13.87 -6.00
CA LEU A 66 -16.23 -14.80 -6.14
C LEU A 66 -15.80 -16.24 -5.82
N ALA A 67 -14.67 -16.70 -6.36
CA ALA A 67 -14.17 -18.05 -6.10
C ALA A 67 -13.87 -18.28 -4.61
N LEU A 68 -13.12 -17.36 -3.98
CA LEU A 68 -12.77 -17.46 -2.56
C LEU A 68 -13.99 -17.24 -1.67
N GLY A 69 -14.84 -16.26 -1.99
CA GLY A 69 -16.05 -15.97 -1.24
C GLY A 69 -17.02 -17.14 -1.23
N LEU A 70 -17.28 -17.77 -2.38
CA LEU A 70 -18.16 -18.94 -2.44
C LEU A 70 -17.55 -20.17 -1.77
N LEU A 71 -16.27 -20.46 -2.04
CA LEU A 71 -15.59 -21.63 -1.48
C LEU A 71 -15.57 -21.59 0.06
N TYR A 72 -15.14 -20.47 0.64
CA TYR A 72 -15.00 -20.35 2.09
C TYR A 72 -16.34 -20.09 2.78
N SER A 73 -17.31 -19.46 2.13
CA SER A 73 -18.69 -19.39 2.63
C SER A 73 -19.27 -20.80 2.84
N MET A 74 -19.09 -21.70 1.86
CA MET A 74 -19.49 -23.10 2.01
C MET A 74 -18.67 -23.85 3.06
N LEU A 75 -17.36 -23.61 3.14
CA LEU A 75 -16.50 -24.29 4.10
C LEU A 75 -16.83 -23.92 5.55
N PHE A 76 -17.05 -22.63 5.81
CA PHE A 76 -17.33 -22.09 7.14
C PHE A 76 -18.82 -22.03 7.47
N GLN A 77 -19.70 -22.44 6.55
CA GLN A 77 -21.15 -22.42 6.71
C GLN A 77 -21.69 -21.00 7.03
N ILE A 78 -21.08 -19.97 6.43
CA ILE A 78 -21.46 -18.56 6.57
C ILE A 78 -22.28 -18.17 5.34
N PRO A 79 -23.40 -17.44 5.46
CA PRO A 79 -24.16 -16.98 4.30
C PRO A 79 -23.28 -16.21 3.29
N VAL A 80 -23.40 -16.53 2.00
CA VAL A 80 -22.65 -15.87 0.92
C VAL A 80 -22.87 -14.34 0.95
N ALA A 81 -24.09 -13.90 1.26
CA ALA A 81 -24.47 -12.49 1.36
C ALA A 81 -23.70 -11.71 2.44
N GLU A 82 -23.11 -12.41 3.41
CA GLU A 82 -22.27 -11.84 4.48
C GLU A 82 -20.79 -11.99 4.16
N PHE A 83 -20.40 -13.18 3.72
CA PHE A 83 -19.00 -13.49 3.53
C PHE A 83 -18.39 -12.90 2.25
N LEU A 84 -19.15 -12.83 1.15
CA LEU A 84 -18.65 -12.36 -0.13
C LEU A 84 -18.26 -10.86 -0.11
N PRO A 85 -19.08 -9.94 0.46
CA PRO A 85 -18.67 -8.53 0.64
C PRO A 85 -17.41 -8.37 1.49
N HIS A 86 -17.30 -9.14 2.59
CA HIS A 86 -16.13 -9.13 3.47
C HIS A 86 -14.84 -9.49 2.73
N VAL A 87 -14.84 -10.62 2.03
CA VAL A 87 -13.68 -11.10 1.27
C VAL A 87 -13.35 -10.14 0.13
N THR A 88 -14.37 -9.62 -0.56
CA THR A 88 -14.17 -8.71 -1.69
C THR A 88 -13.48 -7.43 -1.27
N VAL A 89 -13.97 -6.74 -0.23
CA VAL A 89 -13.33 -5.51 0.24
C VAL A 89 -11.93 -5.80 0.78
N GLY A 90 -11.76 -6.91 1.51
CA GLY A 90 -10.45 -7.37 1.97
C GLY A 90 -9.46 -7.58 0.82
N LEU A 91 -9.88 -8.23 -0.27
CA LEU A 91 -9.03 -8.48 -1.45
C LEU A 91 -8.69 -7.19 -2.22
N ILE A 92 -9.62 -6.25 -2.34
CA ILE A 92 -9.38 -4.97 -3.00
C ILE A 92 -8.30 -4.19 -2.24
N MET A 93 -8.46 -4.07 -0.92
CA MET A 93 -7.48 -3.37 -0.07
C MET A 93 -6.14 -4.12 -0.02
N TRP A 94 -6.18 -5.45 0.04
CA TRP A 94 -4.97 -6.27 0.01
C TRP A 94 -4.18 -6.12 -1.29
N THR A 95 -4.87 -6.01 -2.43
CA THR A 95 -4.21 -5.81 -3.74
C THR A 95 -3.47 -4.48 -3.76
N PHE A 96 -4.02 -3.42 -3.17
CA PHE A 96 -3.32 -2.15 -3.02
C PHE A 96 -2.08 -2.28 -2.11
N ILE A 97 -2.23 -2.88 -0.92
CA ILE A 97 -1.13 -3.06 0.05
C ILE A 97 0.00 -3.88 -0.58
N SER A 98 -0.33 -5.06 -1.11
CA SER A 98 0.64 -5.96 -1.73
C SER A 98 1.27 -5.37 -2.98
N GLY A 99 0.54 -4.55 -3.75
CA GLY A 99 1.07 -3.78 -4.87
C GLY A 99 2.12 -2.75 -4.43
N CYS A 100 1.84 -1.98 -3.38
CA CYS A 100 2.79 -1.00 -2.84
C CYS A 100 4.06 -1.63 -2.26
N ILE A 101 3.97 -2.83 -1.68
CA ILE A 101 5.12 -3.57 -1.15
C ILE A 101 5.95 -4.17 -2.29
N LYS A 102 5.32 -4.96 -3.18
CA LYS A 102 6.04 -5.74 -4.21
C LYS A 102 6.59 -4.84 -5.32
N GLU A 103 5.72 -4.06 -5.96
CA GLU A 103 6.17 -3.12 -7.00
C GLU A 103 6.97 -1.96 -6.39
N GLY A 104 6.80 -1.68 -5.10
CA GLY A 104 7.59 -0.67 -4.40
C GLY A 104 9.04 -1.09 -4.20
N ALA A 105 9.31 -2.38 -4.02
CA ALA A 105 10.67 -2.89 -3.92
C ALA A 105 11.46 -2.70 -5.22
N THR A 106 10.82 -2.79 -6.39
CA THR A 106 11.47 -2.64 -7.69
C THR A 106 11.36 -1.24 -8.29
N VAL A 107 10.64 -0.31 -7.63
CA VAL A 107 10.26 1.00 -8.20
C VAL A 107 11.44 1.80 -8.73
N PHE A 108 12.57 1.85 -8.02
CA PHE A 108 13.72 2.63 -8.47
C PHE A 108 14.54 1.88 -9.52
N ILE A 109 14.62 0.55 -9.41
CA ILE A 109 15.34 -0.31 -10.36
C ILE A 109 14.69 -0.22 -11.74
N GLU A 110 13.37 -0.35 -11.80
CA GLU A 110 12.60 -0.24 -13.06
C GLU A 110 12.66 1.17 -13.68
N ASN A 111 12.98 2.19 -12.88
CA ASN A 111 13.04 3.58 -13.31
C ASN A 111 14.48 4.11 -13.44
N GLU A 112 15.50 3.24 -13.51
CA GLU A 112 16.92 3.58 -13.64
C GLU A 112 17.18 4.66 -14.70
N GLY A 113 16.67 4.45 -15.91
CA GLY A 113 16.90 5.36 -17.03
C GLY A 113 16.40 6.78 -16.73
N LEU A 114 15.23 6.91 -16.11
CA LEU A 114 14.68 8.22 -15.72
C LEU A 114 15.47 8.85 -14.58
N ILE A 115 15.88 8.06 -13.58
CA ILE A 115 16.65 8.53 -12.43
C ILE A 115 18.03 9.05 -12.85
N LYS A 116 18.67 8.40 -13.82
CA LYS A 116 20.00 8.80 -14.32
C LYS A 116 19.95 9.97 -15.31
N GLN A 117 18.83 10.19 -16.00
CA GLN A 117 18.71 11.20 -17.06
C GLN A 117 17.99 12.47 -16.62
N LEU A 118 17.06 12.40 -15.67
CA LEU A 118 16.26 13.54 -15.23
C LEU A 118 16.57 13.86 -13.77
N PRO A 119 16.84 15.14 -13.42
CA PRO A 119 17.06 15.57 -12.05
C PRO A 119 15.73 15.69 -11.29
N ALA A 120 14.95 14.61 -11.21
CA ALA A 120 13.69 14.53 -10.48
C ALA A 120 13.91 14.03 -9.04
N PRO A 121 13.15 14.53 -8.04
CA PRO A 121 13.14 13.95 -6.70
C PRO A 121 12.75 12.46 -6.75
N LEU A 122 13.38 11.63 -5.92
CA LEU A 122 13.08 10.18 -5.88
C LEU A 122 11.62 9.91 -5.53
N SER A 123 11.05 10.76 -4.68
CA SER A 123 9.64 10.70 -4.30
C SER A 123 8.66 10.79 -5.48
N VAL A 124 9.04 11.36 -6.63
CA VAL A 124 8.20 11.36 -7.84
C VAL A 124 7.89 9.94 -8.32
N HIS A 125 8.87 9.04 -8.29
CA HIS A 125 8.69 7.64 -8.69
C HIS A 125 7.81 6.89 -7.68
N VAL A 126 7.96 7.21 -6.39
CA VAL A 126 7.10 6.67 -5.32
C VAL A 126 5.65 7.14 -5.50
N TYR A 127 5.42 8.44 -5.71
CA TYR A 127 4.07 8.98 -5.93
C TYR A 127 3.45 8.44 -7.21
N ARG A 128 4.22 8.28 -8.29
CA ARG A 128 3.78 7.62 -9.54
C ARG A 128 3.25 6.21 -9.26
N LEU A 129 4.00 5.41 -8.49
CA LEU A 129 3.58 4.05 -8.17
C LEU A 129 2.32 4.04 -7.30
N VAL A 130 2.31 4.80 -6.20
CA VAL A 130 1.16 4.83 -5.29
C VAL A 130 -0.09 5.34 -6.02
N TRP A 131 0.06 6.31 -6.91
CA TRP A 131 -1.02 6.78 -7.77
C TRP A 131 -1.55 5.69 -8.71
N ARG A 132 -0.66 4.95 -9.38
CA ARG A 132 -1.05 3.79 -10.20
C ARG A 132 -1.82 2.76 -9.40
N GLN A 133 -1.35 2.43 -8.19
CA GLN A 133 -2.04 1.50 -7.28
C GLN A 133 -3.40 2.06 -6.80
N THR A 134 -3.49 3.37 -6.58
CA THR A 134 -4.75 4.06 -6.25
C THR A 134 -5.75 3.96 -7.38
N LEU A 135 -5.30 4.11 -8.63
CA LEU A 135 -6.15 3.93 -9.81
C LEU A 135 -6.66 2.49 -9.91
N PHE A 136 -5.82 1.48 -9.64
CA PHE A 136 -6.27 0.09 -9.59
C PHE A 136 -7.28 -0.17 -8.47
N LEU A 137 -7.04 0.37 -7.27
CA LEU A 137 -8.01 0.34 -6.17
C LEU A 137 -9.34 0.96 -6.62
N GLY A 138 -9.32 2.14 -7.24
CA GLY A 138 -10.51 2.82 -7.74
C GLY A 138 -11.28 2.02 -8.79
N HIS A 139 -10.59 1.35 -9.72
CA HIS A 139 -11.24 0.45 -10.70
C HIS A 139 -11.86 -0.78 -10.03
N ASN A 140 -11.24 -1.28 -8.97
CA ASN A 140 -11.72 -2.44 -8.22
C ASN A 140 -12.90 -2.10 -7.28
N LEU A 141 -13.05 -0.84 -6.86
CA LEU A 141 -14.21 -0.39 -6.07
C LEU A 141 -15.54 -0.58 -6.82
N ILE A 142 -15.52 -0.69 -8.16
CA ILE A 142 -16.71 -1.03 -8.96
C ILE A 142 -17.30 -2.38 -8.50
N ILE A 143 -16.46 -3.35 -8.11
CA ILE A 143 -16.93 -4.67 -7.63
C ILE A 143 -17.71 -4.49 -6.32
N TRP A 144 -17.20 -3.67 -5.40
CA TRP A 144 -17.90 -3.37 -4.16
C TRP A 144 -19.23 -2.65 -4.42
N LEU A 145 -19.27 -1.69 -5.36
CA LEU A 145 -20.52 -1.03 -5.76
C LEU A 145 -21.55 -2.04 -6.30
N LEU A 146 -21.13 -3.04 -7.07
CA LEU A 146 -22.03 -4.11 -7.51
C LEU A 146 -22.54 -4.95 -6.34
N LEU A 147 -21.69 -5.27 -5.37
CA LEU A 147 -22.08 -6.08 -4.21
C LEU A 147 -23.06 -5.36 -3.28
N ILE A 148 -22.90 -4.06 -3.03
CA ILE A 148 -23.85 -3.33 -2.18
C ILE A 148 -25.24 -3.20 -2.83
N MET A 149 -25.31 -3.24 -4.17
CA MET A 149 -26.58 -3.28 -4.91
C MET A 149 -27.24 -4.66 -4.84
N ILE A 150 -26.46 -5.74 -4.88
CA ILE A 150 -26.98 -7.13 -4.83
C ILE A 150 -27.31 -7.54 -3.39
N PHE A 151 -26.49 -7.13 -2.42
CA PHE A 151 -26.62 -7.41 -0.99
C PHE A 151 -26.71 -6.09 -0.21
N PRO A 152 -27.89 -5.45 -0.16
CA PRO A 152 -28.06 -4.17 0.52
C PRO A 152 -27.68 -4.27 2.00
N ARG A 153 -26.90 -3.28 2.47
CA ARG A 153 -26.51 -3.13 3.88
C ARG A 153 -26.94 -1.76 4.38
N ASN A 154 -27.26 -1.67 5.67
CA ASN A 154 -27.54 -0.39 6.31
C ASN A 154 -26.22 0.33 6.57
N LEU A 155 -25.80 1.16 5.63
CA LEU A 155 -24.63 2.01 5.76
C LEU A 155 -25.02 3.25 6.58
N GLY A 156 -24.81 3.18 7.90
CA GLY A 156 -24.98 4.33 8.79
C GLY A 156 -23.93 5.43 8.54
N TRP A 157 -23.91 6.45 9.40
CA TRP A 157 -22.93 7.55 9.32
C TRP A 157 -21.46 7.09 9.42
N GLU A 158 -21.23 5.94 10.06
CA GLU A 158 -19.90 5.32 10.16
C GLU A 158 -19.31 4.96 8.80
N PHE A 159 -20.13 4.80 7.76
CA PHE A 159 -19.66 4.57 6.39
C PHE A 159 -18.56 5.56 6.00
N PHE A 160 -18.76 6.86 6.27
CA PHE A 160 -17.80 7.91 5.89
C PHE A 160 -16.41 7.77 6.53
N LEU A 161 -16.25 6.92 7.56
CA LEU A 161 -14.95 6.58 8.14
C LEU A 161 -14.04 5.81 7.16
N PHE A 162 -14.58 5.22 6.08
CA PHE A 162 -13.75 4.62 5.03
C PHE A 162 -12.81 5.65 4.38
N ILE A 163 -13.22 6.93 4.31
CA ILE A 163 -12.46 8.01 3.66
C ILE A 163 -11.13 8.29 4.40
N PRO A 164 -11.14 8.61 5.73
CA PRO A 164 -9.90 8.74 6.47
C PRO A 164 -9.10 7.42 6.53
N GLY A 165 -9.77 6.27 6.52
CA GLY A 165 -9.10 4.97 6.45
C GLY A 165 -8.30 4.78 5.15
N LEU A 166 -8.91 5.09 4.00
CA LEU A 166 -8.23 5.07 2.71
C LEU A 166 -7.09 6.09 2.65
N LEU A 167 -7.27 7.29 3.21
CA LEU A 167 -6.20 8.29 3.25
C LEU A 167 -4.98 7.77 4.01
N LEU A 168 -5.19 7.13 5.16
CA LEU A 168 -4.11 6.48 5.92
C LEU A 168 -3.46 5.36 5.10
N LEU A 169 -4.25 4.57 4.37
CA LEU A 169 -3.72 3.53 3.49
C LEU A 169 -2.84 4.10 2.38
N LEU A 170 -3.23 5.22 1.76
CA LEU A 170 -2.45 5.92 0.74
C LEU A 170 -1.13 6.47 1.30
N ILE A 171 -1.18 7.11 2.48
CA ILE A 171 0.02 7.59 3.19
C ILE A 171 0.95 6.41 3.49
N ASN A 172 0.38 5.26 3.86
CA ASN A 172 1.16 4.04 4.08
C ASN A 172 1.83 3.52 2.83
N GLY A 173 1.12 3.51 1.69
CA GLY A 173 1.69 3.17 0.39
C GLY A 173 2.95 3.98 0.10
N VAL A 174 2.94 5.29 0.37
CA VAL A 174 4.11 6.17 0.12
C VAL A 174 5.32 5.76 0.93
N TRP A 175 5.21 5.62 2.26
CA TRP A 175 6.40 5.33 3.07
C TRP A 175 6.88 3.89 2.89
N VAL A 176 5.97 2.93 2.69
CA VAL A 176 6.28 1.52 2.42
C VAL A 176 7.07 1.40 1.12
N THR A 177 6.56 1.99 0.03
CA THR A 177 7.24 2.01 -1.27
C THR A 177 8.59 2.70 -1.17
N MET A 178 8.68 3.85 -0.48
CA MET A 178 9.93 4.57 -0.30
C MET A 178 10.97 3.71 0.45
N PHE A 179 10.57 3.10 1.56
CA PHE A 179 11.43 2.30 2.41
C PHE A 179 11.96 1.07 1.69
N PHE A 180 11.06 0.23 1.16
CA PHE A 180 11.45 -1.00 0.48
C PHE A 180 12.16 -0.73 -0.84
N GLY A 181 11.75 0.31 -1.59
CA GLY A 181 12.45 0.72 -2.81
C GLY A 181 13.90 1.07 -2.54
N ILE A 182 14.19 1.92 -1.55
CA ILE A 182 15.58 2.30 -1.24
C ILE A 182 16.39 1.07 -0.77
N ILE A 183 15.81 0.24 0.09
CA ILE A 183 16.51 -0.95 0.60
C ILE A 183 16.80 -1.94 -0.53
N ALA A 184 15.85 -2.20 -1.42
CA ALA A 184 15.99 -3.15 -2.51
C ALA A 184 17.00 -2.70 -3.57
N THR A 185 17.19 -1.38 -3.77
CA THR A 185 18.30 -0.90 -4.62
C THR A 185 19.66 -1.29 -4.03
N ARG A 186 19.79 -1.29 -2.70
CA ARG A 186 21.02 -1.72 -2.03
C ARG A 186 21.18 -3.25 -1.97
N PHE A 187 20.09 -3.95 -1.71
CA PHE A 187 20.05 -5.39 -1.50
C PHE A 187 19.02 -6.04 -2.45
N ARG A 188 19.50 -6.61 -3.55
CA ARG A 188 18.64 -7.13 -4.63
C ARG A 188 17.75 -8.30 -4.19
N ASP A 189 18.15 -9.05 -3.17
CA ASP A 189 17.40 -10.19 -2.63
C ASP A 189 16.13 -9.78 -1.86
N VAL A 190 15.97 -8.49 -1.56
CA VAL A 190 14.81 -7.98 -0.82
C VAL A 190 13.54 -8.06 -1.65
N ALA A 191 13.60 -7.84 -2.97
CA ALA A 191 12.42 -7.93 -3.81
C ALA A 191 11.81 -9.35 -3.85
N PRO A 192 12.56 -10.42 -4.18
CA PRO A 192 12.05 -11.80 -4.09
C PRO A 192 11.59 -12.20 -2.68
N LEU A 193 12.31 -11.75 -1.64
CA LEU A 193 11.91 -11.99 -0.25
C LEU A 193 10.53 -11.37 0.05
N LEU A 194 10.29 -10.13 -0.39
CA LEU A 194 9.02 -9.46 -0.19
C LEU A 194 7.88 -10.10 -0.97
N GLU A 195 8.13 -10.70 -2.14
CA GLU A 195 7.13 -11.50 -2.85
C GLU A 195 6.64 -12.67 -1.99
N ALA A 196 7.58 -13.48 -1.46
CA ALA A 196 7.27 -14.62 -0.61
C ALA A 196 6.61 -14.18 0.72
N LEU A 197 7.14 -13.15 1.38
CA LEU A 197 6.59 -12.63 2.63
C LEU A 197 5.17 -12.08 2.44
N THR A 198 4.93 -11.34 1.35
CA THR A 198 3.60 -10.81 1.05
C THR A 198 2.61 -11.96 0.87
N GLN A 199 2.99 -13.03 0.19
CA GLN A 199 2.12 -14.21 0.06
C GLN A 199 1.82 -14.88 1.40
N LEU A 200 2.79 -14.98 2.30
CA LEU A 200 2.56 -15.49 3.65
C LEU A 200 1.62 -14.57 4.46
N LEU A 201 1.86 -13.26 4.39
CA LEU A 201 1.05 -12.24 5.08
C LEU A 201 -0.42 -12.24 4.62
N PHE A 202 -0.70 -12.63 3.37
CA PHE A 202 -2.06 -12.80 2.88
C PHE A 202 -2.86 -13.81 3.72
N TYR A 203 -2.27 -14.95 4.05
CA TYR A 203 -2.95 -15.99 4.82
C TYR A 203 -3.06 -15.65 6.31
N VAL A 204 -2.06 -14.96 6.85
CA VAL A 204 -2.03 -14.52 8.26
C VAL A 204 -3.02 -13.38 8.51
N THR A 205 -3.31 -12.58 7.49
CA THR A 205 -4.26 -11.47 7.59
C THR A 205 -5.69 -12.00 7.35
N PRO A 206 -6.70 -11.60 8.14
CA PRO A 206 -8.07 -12.07 8.00
C PRO A 206 -8.76 -11.47 6.78
N ILE A 207 -8.37 -11.92 5.59
CA ILE A 207 -8.93 -11.53 4.29
C ILE A 207 -9.96 -12.58 3.85
N VAL A 208 -9.57 -13.85 3.88
CA VAL A 208 -10.39 -15.01 3.47
C VAL A 208 -11.04 -15.73 4.65
N TRP A 209 -11.00 -15.12 5.84
CA TRP A 209 -11.60 -15.62 7.07
C TRP A 209 -11.97 -14.45 7.97
N MET A 210 -12.81 -14.72 8.97
CA MET A 210 -13.34 -13.72 9.91
C MET A 210 -12.82 -14.01 11.31
N THR A 211 -12.55 -12.97 12.10
CA THR A 211 -12.14 -13.13 13.51
C THR A 211 -13.29 -13.64 14.37
N ASN A 212 -14.54 -13.26 14.04
CA ASN A 212 -15.73 -13.71 14.74
C ASN A 212 -15.94 -15.22 14.64
N THR A 213 -15.79 -15.80 13.44
CA THR A 213 -15.98 -17.25 13.24
C THR A 213 -14.96 -18.09 14.01
N LEU A 214 -13.73 -17.60 14.18
CA LEU A 214 -12.73 -18.25 15.03
C LEU A 214 -13.03 -18.12 16.52
N LYS A 215 -13.62 -17.00 16.96
CA LYS A 215 -14.07 -16.80 18.34
C LYS A 215 -15.25 -17.73 18.67
N ASP A 216 -16.18 -17.88 17.74
CA ASP A 216 -17.37 -18.73 17.88
C ASP A 216 -17.05 -20.23 17.90
N GLN A 217 -15.95 -20.65 17.25
CA GLN A 217 -15.47 -22.04 17.28
C GLN A 217 -14.90 -22.46 18.64
N GLY A 218 -14.60 -21.52 19.55
CA GLY A 218 -14.18 -21.77 20.93
C GLY A 218 -12.80 -22.44 21.10
N GLY A 219 -12.38 -22.58 22.36
CA GLY A 219 -11.14 -23.26 22.75
C GLY A 219 -9.84 -22.58 22.28
N ALA A 220 -8.80 -23.37 22.01
CA ALA A 220 -7.48 -22.88 21.58
C ALA A 220 -7.50 -22.14 20.22
N VAL A 221 -8.61 -22.20 19.48
CA VAL A 221 -8.82 -21.49 18.21
C VAL A 221 -9.24 -20.03 18.45
N ALA A 222 -9.98 -19.76 19.52
CA ALA A 222 -10.34 -18.39 19.93
C ALA A 222 -9.10 -17.60 20.38
N ASP A 223 -8.13 -18.24 21.03
CA ASP A 223 -6.85 -17.62 21.38
C ASP A 223 -6.00 -17.30 20.14
N ARG A 224 -6.11 -18.09 19.07
CA ARG A 224 -5.45 -17.79 17.78
C ARG A 224 -6.05 -16.57 17.08
N ALA A 225 -7.32 -16.26 17.31
CA ALA A 225 -7.93 -15.02 16.81
C ALA A 225 -7.24 -13.78 17.41
N ARG A 226 -6.75 -13.85 18.65
CA ARG A 226 -5.97 -12.75 19.27
C ARG A 226 -4.59 -12.58 18.66
N ILE A 227 -3.98 -13.65 18.14
CA ILE A 227 -2.70 -13.56 17.41
C ILE A 227 -2.89 -12.76 16.12
N ALA A 228 -4.05 -12.87 15.48
CA ALA A 228 -4.40 -12.06 14.31
C ALA A 228 -4.45 -10.55 14.61
N GLU A 229 -4.92 -10.20 15.80
CA GLU A 229 -4.98 -8.82 16.30
C GLU A 229 -3.59 -8.21 16.59
N ILE A 230 -2.51 -8.99 16.52
CA ILE A 230 -1.13 -8.47 16.61
C ILE A 230 -0.67 -7.94 15.25
N ASN A 231 -1.24 -8.43 14.14
CA ASN A 231 -0.80 -8.08 12.80
C ASN A 231 -1.28 -6.66 12.42
N PRO A 232 -0.38 -5.69 12.20
CA PRO A 232 -0.75 -4.33 11.81
C PRO A 232 -1.63 -4.27 10.55
N LEU A 233 -1.39 -5.17 9.58
CA LEU A 233 -2.12 -5.22 8.31
C LEU A 233 -3.60 -5.55 8.50
N TYR A 234 -3.96 -6.28 9.55
CA TYR A 234 -5.35 -6.49 9.90
C TYR A 234 -6.04 -5.17 10.24
N HIS A 235 -5.44 -4.33 11.10
CA HIS A 235 -6.05 -3.05 11.47
C HIS A 235 -6.15 -2.10 10.28
N TYR A 236 -5.17 -2.10 9.35
CA TYR A 236 -5.26 -1.34 8.11
C TYR A 236 -6.43 -1.76 7.22
N LEU A 237 -6.70 -3.06 7.12
CA LEU A 237 -7.88 -3.55 6.40
C LEU A 237 -9.16 -3.16 7.14
N GLU A 238 -9.20 -3.32 8.46
CA GLU A 238 -10.43 -3.14 9.23
C GLU A 238 -10.97 -1.72 9.20
N ILE A 239 -10.10 -0.70 9.35
CA ILE A 239 -10.54 0.71 9.34
C ILE A 239 -11.16 1.15 8.01
N VAL A 240 -10.94 0.39 6.93
CA VAL A 240 -11.57 0.63 5.62
C VAL A 240 -12.73 -0.33 5.39
N ARG A 241 -12.52 -1.62 5.67
CA ARG A 241 -13.48 -2.68 5.37
C ARG A 241 -14.76 -2.55 6.18
N ALA A 242 -14.67 -2.48 7.50
CA ALA A 242 -15.84 -2.50 8.37
C ALA A 242 -16.83 -1.36 8.04
N PRO A 243 -16.40 -0.09 7.85
CA PRO A 243 -17.28 0.98 7.40
C PRO A 243 -17.94 0.70 6.04
N MET A 244 -17.23 0.07 5.11
CA MET A 244 -17.74 -0.24 3.77
C MET A 244 -18.76 -1.38 3.74
N ILE A 245 -18.82 -2.22 4.78
CA ILE A 245 -19.78 -3.33 4.89
C ILE A 245 -20.85 -3.10 5.97
N GLY A 246 -20.82 -1.94 6.65
CA GLY A 246 -21.78 -1.55 7.68
C GLY A 246 -21.48 -2.13 9.07
N GLU A 247 -20.23 -2.51 9.32
CA GLU A 247 -19.77 -2.99 10.62
C GLU A 247 -19.10 -1.87 11.43
N PRO A 248 -19.27 -1.88 12.77
CA PRO A 248 -18.66 -0.88 13.62
C PRO A 248 -17.14 -1.09 13.73
N VAL A 249 -16.39 0.01 13.72
CA VAL A 249 -14.93 -0.01 13.91
C VAL A 249 -14.57 0.36 15.34
N ALA A 250 -13.89 -0.55 16.04
CA ALA A 250 -13.38 -0.23 17.37
C ALA A 250 -12.24 0.81 17.31
N ALA A 251 -12.25 1.76 18.25
CA ALA A 251 -11.32 2.90 18.25
C ALA A 251 -9.84 2.49 18.29
N TYR A 252 -9.50 1.34 18.88
CA TYR A 252 -8.11 0.88 18.97
C TYR A 252 -7.47 0.59 17.61
N HIS A 253 -8.24 0.19 16.59
CA HIS A 253 -7.71 -0.01 15.23
C HIS A 253 -7.12 1.30 14.68
N TRP A 254 -7.79 2.43 14.94
CA TRP A 254 -7.32 3.74 14.52
C TRP A 254 -6.00 4.12 15.20
N TRP A 255 -5.90 3.92 16.52
CA TRP A 255 -4.68 4.25 17.27
C TRP A 255 -3.48 3.41 16.83
N ILE A 256 -3.68 2.11 16.60
CA ILE A 256 -2.64 1.22 16.10
C ILE A 256 -2.20 1.66 14.71
N VAL A 257 -3.13 1.92 13.80
CA VAL A 257 -2.81 2.35 12.43
C VAL A 257 -2.06 3.69 12.45
N ILE A 258 -2.52 4.68 13.19
CA ILE A 258 -1.86 5.99 13.28
C ILE A 258 -0.44 5.83 13.87
N GLY A 259 -0.29 5.03 14.93
CA GLY A 259 1.01 4.72 15.53
C GLY A 259 1.97 4.05 14.55
N CYS A 260 1.52 2.99 13.88
CA CYS A 260 2.30 2.29 12.86
C CYS A 260 2.66 3.21 11.68
N THR A 261 1.74 4.06 11.25
CA THR A 261 1.97 5.03 10.17
C THR A 261 3.03 6.05 10.56
N ALA A 262 2.96 6.59 11.78
CA ALA A 262 3.94 7.56 12.29
C ALA A 262 5.34 6.93 12.42
N ILE A 263 5.42 5.71 12.95
CA ILE A 263 6.68 4.95 13.04
C ILE A 263 7.24 4.66 11.64
N GLY A 264 6.40 4.20 10.72
CA GLY A 264 6.78 3.91 9.34
C GLY A 264 7.32 5.14 8.60
N LEU A 265 6.63 6.27 8.71
CA LEU A 265 7.09 7.56 8.17
C LEU A 265 8.42 8.01 8.79
N PHE A 266 8.59 7.83 10.09
CA PHE A 266 9.85 8.16 10.78
C PHE A 266 11.01 7.30 10.27
N ILE A 267 10.81 5.98 10.19
CA ILE A 267 11.82 5.03 9.67
C ILE A 267 12.16 5.35 8.21
N ALA A 268 11.15 5.54 7.36
CA ALA A 268 11.35 5.91 5.95
C ALA A 268 12.10 7.26 5.83
N GLY A 269 11.81 8.22 6.71
CA GLY A 269 12.53 9.49 6.80
C GLY A 269 14.01 9.33 7.17
N LEU A 270 14.33 8.43 8.11
CA LEU A 270 15.73 8.11 8.46
C LEU A 270 16.47 7.43 7.31
N VAL A 271 15.81 6.51 6.60
CA VAL A 271 16.37 5.85 5.41
C VAL A 271 16.63 6.87 4.30
N MET A 272 15.66 7.76 4.02
CA MET A 272 15.81 8.86 3.07
C MET A 272 16.94 9.81 3.44
N ARG A 273 17.09 10.13 4.74
CA ARG A 273 18.20 10.95 5.23
C ARG A 273 19.55 10.32 4.92
N LYS A 274 19.68 9.01 5.15
CA LYS A 274 20.96 8.30 5.10
C LYS A 274 21.35 7.84 3.69
N TRP A 275 20.39 7.44 2.86
CA TRP A 275 20.67 6.66 1.65
C TRP A 275 20.12 7.26 0.35
N ARG A 276 19.28 8.30 0.36
CA ARG A 276 18.68 8.84 -0.88
C ARG A 276 19.70 9.20 -1.97
N PHE A 277 20.83 9.79 -1.58
CA PHE A 277 21.87 10.22 -2.52
C PHE A 277 22.67 9.06 -3.13
N ARG A 278 22.53 7.85 -2.56
CA ARG A 278 23.20 6.65 -3.06
C ARG A 278 22.35 5.86 -4.04
N VAL A 279 21.04 6.12 -4.09
CA VAL A 279 20.09 5.39 -4.94
C VAL A 279 20.51 5.43 -6.40
N SER A 280 20.90 6.60 -6.93
CA SER A 280 21.36 6.74 -8.32
C SER A 280 22.62 5.93 -8.67
N TYR A 281 23.41 5.53 -7.67
CA TYR A 281 24.60 4.69 -7.85
C TYR A 281 24.32 3.20 -7.67
N TRP A 282 23.25 2.85 -6.94
CA TRP A 282 22.89 1.46 -6.65
C TRP A 282 21.93 0.87 -7.68
N VAL A 283 21.15 1.74 -8.31
CA VAL A 283 20.29 1.42 -9.44
C VAL A 283 21.15 1.19 -10.69
#